data_AF-A0A3A2Z113-F1
#
_entry.id   AF-A0A3A2Z113-F1
#
_cell.length_a   1.000
_cell.length_b   1.000
_cell.length_c   1.000
_cell.angle_alpha   90.00
_cell.angle_beta   90.00
_cell.angle_gamma   90.00
#
_symmetry.space_group_name_H-M   'P 1'
#
loop_
_entity.id
_entity.type
_entity.pdbx_description
1 polymer ?
#
loop_
_entity_poly.entity_id
_entity_poly.type
_entity_poly.pdbx_seq_one_letter_code
_entity_poly.pdbx_strand_id
1 'polypeptide(L)'
;VDFLQKNKKDITTSAEIAQVATISANGDTHVGNLISNAMEKVGKEGVITVKEGKTIEDELEVTEGMRFDRGFTSPYFITDTKSQKI
;
A
#
# COMPACT_ATOMS: atom_id res chain seq x y z
N VAL A 1 25.11 8.48 -3.19
CA VAL A 1 23.86 8.25 -2.43
C VAL A 1 23.47 9.49 -1.62
N ASP A 2 24.44 10.16 -1.01
CA ASP A 2 24.24 11.37 -0.18
C ASP A 2 23.47 12.52 -0.89
N PHE A 3 23.68 12.71 -2.18
CA PHE A 3 22.98 13.73 -2.96
C PHE A 3 21.45 13.50 -2.97
N LEU A 4 21.01 12.25 -3.12
CA LEU A 4 19.58 11.92 -3.16
C LEU A 4 18.95 12.04 -1.77
N GLN A 5 19.69 11.66 -0.71
CA GLN A 5 19.21 11.82 0.66
C GLN A 5 19.01 13.28 1.06
N LYS A 6 19.85 14.20 0.57
CA LYS A 6 19.72 15.65 0.83
C LYS A 6 18.54 16.29 0.09
N ASN A 7 18.16 15.75 -1.06
CA ASN A 7 17.10 16.31 -1.91
C ASN A 7 15.74 15.61 -1.73
N LYS A 8 15.64 14.58 -0.88
CA LYS A 8 14.36 13.92 -0.61
C LYS A 8 13.42 14.91 0.09
N LYS A 9 12.16 14.93 -0.32
CA LYS A 9 11.11 15.63 0.38
C LYS A 9 10.34 14.63 1.22
N ASP A 10 10.39 14.80 2.54
CA ASP A 10 9.59 14.00 3.46
C ASP A 10 8.14 14.51 3.41
N ILE A 11 7.21 13.62 3.10
CA ILE A 11 5.78 13.89 3.12
C ILE A 11 5.24 13.70 4.53
N THR A 12 4.46 14.66 5.00
CA THR A 12 3.93 14.67 6.38
C THR A 12 2.43 14.81 6.45
N THR A 13 1.80 15.34 5.40
CA THR A 13 0.37 15.62 5.39
C THR A 13 -0.39 14.59 4.57
N SER A 14 -1.63 14.27 4.99
CA SER A 14 -2.53 13.40 4.22
C SER A 14 -2.82 13.99 2.83
N ALA A 15 -2.92 15.31 2.71
CA ALA A 15 -3.10 16.00 1.43
C ALA A 15 -1.94 15.74 0.44
N GLU A 16 -0.69 15.75 0.90
CA GLU A 16 0.47 15.41 0.06
C GLU A 16 0.43 13.93 -0.36
N ILE A 17 0.00 13.04 0.54
CA ILE A 17 -0.16 11.61 0.22
C ILE A 17 -1.24 11.43 -0.85
N ALA A 18 -2.40 12.08 -0.72
CA ALA A 18 -3.48 12.03 -1.70
C ALA A 18 -3.03 12.57 -3.07
N GLN A 19 -2.26 13.66 -3.10
CA GLN A 19 -1.72 14.22 -4.34
C GLN A 19 -0.79 13.23 -5.04
N VAL A 20 0.18 12.66 -4.32
CA VAL A 20 1.13 11.70 -4.89
C VAL A 20 0.41 10.43 -5.33
N ALA A 21 -0.56 9.95 -4.55
CA ALA A 21 -1.38 8.79 -4.89
C ALA A 21 -2.21 9.04 -6.15
N THR A 22 -2.84 10.20 -6.28
CA THR A 22 -3.60 10.60 -7.48
C THR A 22 -2.72 10.64 -8.72
N ILE A 23 -1.53 11.24 -8.64
CA ILE A 23 -0.58 11.28 -9.76
C ILE A 23 -0.14 9.86 -10.15
N SER A 24 0.10 9.01 -9.16
CA SER A 24 0.51 7.61 -9.38
C SER A 24 -0.62 6.75 -9.96
N ALA A 25 -1.87 7.08 -9.62
CA ALA A 25 -3.08 6.45 -10.14
C ALA A 25 -3.53 7.03 -11.50
N ASN A 26 -2.60 7.59 -12.28
CA ASN A 26 -2.87 8.16 -13.61
C ASN A 26 -3.92 9.29 -13.60
N GLY A 27 -3.93 10.11 -12.55
CA GLY A 27 -4.84 11.25 -12.40
C GLY A 27 -6.19 10.92 -11.75
N ASP A 28 -6.39 9.68 -11.29
CA ASP A 28 -7.62 9.30 -10.61
C ASP A 28 -7.66 9.83 -9.17
N THR A 29 -8.47 10.87 -8.97
CA THR A 29 -8.68 11.50 -7.65
C THR A 29 -9.47 10.62 -6.67
N HIS A 30 -10.34 9.75 -7.16
CA HIS A 30 -11.12 8.85 -6.31
C HIS A 30 -10.21 7.81 -5.67
N VAL A 31 -9.37 7.16 -6.48
CA VAL A 31 -8.37 6.19 -6.02
C VAL A 31 -7.33 6.85 -5.12
N GLY A 32 -6.87 8.06 -5.48
CA GLY A 32 -5.91 8.81 -4.66
C GLY A 32 -6.45 9.13 -3.26
N ASN A 33 -7.72 9.54 -3.17
CA ASN A 33 -8.39 9.79 -1.90
C ASN A 33 -8.62 8.50 -1.10
N LEU A 34 -9.00 7.40 -1.76
CA LEU A 34 -9.16 6.10 -1.12
C LEU A 34 -7.85 5.61 -0.48
N ILE A 35 -6.73 5.74 -1.20
CA ILE A 35 -5.40 5.38 -0.69
C ILE A 35 -4.99 6.28 0.47
N SER A 36 -5.23 7.59 0.38
CA SER A 36 -4.94 8.52 1.48
C SER A 36 -5.72 8.17 2.75
N ASN A 37 -7.02 7.91 2.62
CA ASN A 37 -7.88 7.50 3.72
C ASN A 37 -7.44 6.17 4.34
N ALA A 38 -6.98 5.22 3.51
CA ALA A 38 -6.42 3.97 3.98
C ALA A 38 -5.11 4.19 4.77
N MET A 39 -4.20 4.99 4.23
CA MET A 39 -2.91 5.28 4.85
C MET A 39 -3.07 6.02 6.19
N GLU A 40 -4.06 6.90 6.30
CA GLU A 40 -4.37 7.62 7.53
C GLU A 40 -4.89 6.68 8.62
N LYS A 41 -5.70 5.68 8.27
CA LYS A 41 -6.24 4.68 9.21
C LYS A 41 -5.20 3.65 9.67
N VAL A 42 -4.32 3.19 8.79
CA VAL A 42 -3.33 2.14 9.13
C VAL A 42 -2.02 2.72 9.66
N GLY A 43 -1.70 3.98 9.33
CA GLY A 43 -0.47 4.65 9.75
C GLY A 43 0.76 4.32 8.87
N LYS A 44 1.91 4.94 9.18
CA LYS A 44 3.12 4.88 8.32
C LYS A 44 3.71 3.47 8.12
N GLU A 45 3.58 2.59 9.10
CA GLU A 45 4.10 1.21 9.03
C GLU A 45 3.00 0.19 8.71
N GLY A 46 1.85 0.68 8.27
CA GLY A 46 0.69 -0.11 7.91
C GLY A 46 0.90 -0.95 6.66
N VAL A 47 0.34 -2.16 6.66
CA VAL A 47 0.26 -2.99 5.46
C VAL A 47 -1.13 -2.91 4.86
N ILE A 48 -1.22 -2.42 3.63
CA ILE A 48 -2.46 -2.38 2.85
C ILE A 48 -2.52 -3.62 1.96
N THR A 49 -3.63 -4.36 2.01
CA THR A 49 -3.90 -5.50 1.13
C THR A 49 -5.10 -5.17 0.26
N VAL A 50 -4.98 -5.39 -1.05
CA VAL A 50 -6.06 -5.22 -2.01
C VAL A 50 -6.68 -6.59 -2.28
N LYS A 51 -8.01 -6.66 -2.27
CA LYS A 51 -8.78 -7.84 -2.67
C LYS A 51 -9.76 -7.44 -3.76
N GLU A 52 -10.02 -8.36 -4.68
CA GLU A 52 -11.06 -8.16 -5.69
C GLU A 52 -12.44 -8.25 -5.02
N GLY A 53 -13.18 -7.13 -5.06
CA GLY A 53 -14.54 -7.04 -4.56
C GLY A 53 -15.52 -7.74 -5.51
N LYS A 54 -16.65 -8.22 -4.96
CA LYS A 54 -17.78 -8.72 -5.76
C LYS A 54 -18.80 -7.64 -6.11
N THR A 55 -18.65 -6.46 -5.50
CA THR A 55 -19.53 -5.30 -5.58
C THR A 55 -18.89 -4.21 -6.44
N ILE A 56 -19.71 -3.23 -6.85
CA ILE A 56 -19.25 -2.06 -7.61
C ILE A 56 -18.64 -1.00 -6.68
N GLU A 57 -19.04 -0.99 -5.42
CA GLU A 57 -18.57 -0.04 -4.42
C GLU A 57 -17.25 -0.49 -3.78
N ASP A 58 -16.37 0.49 -3.53
CA ASP A 58 -15.10 0.28 -2.83
C ASP A 58 -15.31 0.24 -1.31
N GLU A 59 -14.85 -0.84 -0.68
CA GLU A 59 -14.94 -1.02 0.78
C GLU A 59 -13.56 -0.99 1.43
N LEU A 60 -13.47 -0.33 2.58
CA LEU A 60 -12.25 -0.28 3.39
C LEU A 60 -12.49 -0.93 4.76
N GLU A 61 -11.88 -2.09 4.97
CA GLU A 61 -11.88 -2.81 6.23
C GLU A 61 -10.49 -2.70 6.89
N VAL A 62 -10.47 -2.38 8.18
CA VAL A 62 -9.24 -2.37 8.98
C VAL A 62 -9.28 -3.58 9.90
N THR A 63 -8.28 -4.46 9.77
CA THR A 63 -8.13 -5.63 10.63
C THR A 63 -6.84 -5.53 11.43
N GLU A 64 -6.91 -5.81 12.72
CA GLU A 64 -5.72 -5.93 13.56
C GLU A 64 -4.98 -7.22 13.20
N GLY A 65 -3.75 -7.07 12.71
CA GLY A 65 -2.92 -8.18 12.28
C GLY A 65 -1.45 -7.80 12.26
N MET A 66 -0.59 -8.80 12.08
CA MET A 66 0.85 -8.61 12.02
C MET A 66 1.39 -9.31 10.78
N ARG A 67 2.23 -8.62 10.00
CA ARG A 67 2.99 -9.22 8.92
C ARG A 67 4.42 -9.45 9.41
N PHE A 68 4.92 -10.67 9.22
CA PHE A 68 6.34 -10.97 9.38
C PHE A 68 7.01 -11.01 8.02
N ASP A 69 8.20 -10.41 7.90
CA ASP A 69 8.98 -10.46 6.65
C ASP A 69 9.75 -11.78 6.48
N ARG A 70 9.35 -12.86 7.18
CA ARG A 70 9.95 -14.20 7.05
C ARG A 70 9.22 -15.01 5.99
N GLY A 71 9.94 -15.41 4.94
CA GLY A 71 9.45 -16.36 3.94
C GLY A 71 9.43 -17.81 4.44
N PHE A 72 8.89 -18.70 3.62
CA PHE A 72 8.90 -20.14 3.89
C PHE A 72 10.32 -20.71 3.79
N THR A 73 10.66 -21.64 4.69
CA THR A 73 11.96 -22.34 4.67
C THR A 73 12.19 -23.14 3.38
N SER A 74 11.11 -23.62 2.76
CA SER A 74 11.17 -24.41 1.53
C SER A 74 10.19 -23.89 0.48
N PRO A 75 10.61 -23.77 -0.80
CA PRO A 75 9.73 -23.40 -1.90
C PRO A 75 8.56 -24.40 -2.13
N TYR A 76 8.63 -25.62 -1.59
CA TYR A 76 7.54 -26.60 -1.70
C TYR A 76 6.30 -26.25 -0.87
N PHE A 77 6.38 -25.30 0.06
CA PHE A 77 5.22 -24.83 0.83
C PHE A 77 4.34 -23.84 0.06
N ILE A 78 4.70 -23.49 -1.17
CA ILE A 78 3.98 -22.52 -1.99
C ILE A 78 2.73 -23.18 -2.59
N THR A 79 1.55 -22.64 -2.26
CA THR A 79 0.25 -23.10 -2.79
C THR A 79 -0.11 -22.49 -4.14
N ASP A 80 0.49 -21.36 -4.50
CA ASP A 80 0.28 -20.68 -5.78
C ASP A 80 1.61 -20.15 -6.32
N THR A 81 2.05 -20.72 -7.45
CA THR A 81 3.33 -20.40 -8.07
C THR A 81 3.33 -19.05 -8.80
N LYS A 82 2.17 -18.47 -9.07
CA LYS A 82 2.05 -17.17 -9.76
C LYS A 82 2.18 -15.96 -8.83
N SER A 83 1.84 -16.12 -7.56
CA SER A 83 1.95 -15.05 -6.55
C SER A 83 3.33 -14.96 -5.89
N GLN A 84 4.35 -15.65 -6.44
CA GLN A 84 5.74 -15.47 -6.06
C GLN A 84 6.16 -14.00 -6.29
N LYS A 85 6.22 -13.22 -5.22
CA LYS A 85 7.06 -12.02 -5.17
C LYS A 85 8.46 -12.47 -4.80
N ILE A 86 9.38 -12.35 -5.76
CA ILE A 86 10.84 -12.38 -5.53
C ILE A 86 11.22 -11.09 -4.82
#